data_AF-A0A3D2JN88-F1
#
_entry.id   AF-A0A3D2JN88-F1
#
_cell.length_a   1.000
_cell.length_b   1.000
_cell.length_c   1.000
_cell.angle_alpha   90.00
_cell.angle_beta   90.00
_cell.angle_gamma   90.00
#
_symmetry.space_group_name_H-M   'P 1'
#
loop_
_entity.id
_entity.type
_entity.pdbx_description
1 polymer ?
#
loop_
_entity_poly.entity_id
_entity_poly.type
_entity_poly.pdbx_seq_one_letter_code
_entity_poly.pdbx_strand_id
1 'polypeptide(L)' 'AATGVGHGHDYLVEDYDRAVVAPAKVITATVLDLLGNGAQKAREALAKSKPRMTREEYVSTQRTRFRTETYDPD' A
#
# COMPACT_ATOMS: atom_id res chain seq x y z
N ALA A 1 13.52 -16.76 -11.21
CA ALA A 1 14.11 -15.42 -11.25
C ALA A 1 13.32 -14.55 -12.22
N ALA A 2 13.68 -13.28 -12.34
CA ALA A 2 13.22 -12.43 -13.43
C ALA A 2 14.44 -11.77 -14.07
N THR A 3 14.36 -11.49 -15.36
CA THR A 3 15.39 -10.81 -16.15
C THR A 3 14.84 -9.49 -16.71
N GLY A 4 15.73 -8.63 -17.20
CA GLY A 4 15.40 -7.28 -17.66
C GLY A 4 15.25 -6.26 -16.53
N VAL A 5 14.93 -5.02 -16.90
CA VAL A 5 14.75 -3.90 -15.95
C VAL A 5 13.36 -4.00 -15.32
N GLY A 6 13.28 -3.87 -13.99
CA GLY A 6 11.98 -3.81 -13.30
C GLY A 6 11.11 -2.67 -13.86
N HIS A 7 9.87 -3.00 -14.23
CA HIS A 7 8.93 -2.09 -14.92
C HIS A 7 9.39 -1.60 -16.31
N GLY A 8 10.42 -2.22 -16.89
CA GLY A 8 10.90 -1.99 -18.24
C GLY A 8 10.19 -2.86 -19.28
N HIS A 9 10.38 -2.49 -20.55
CA HIS A 9 9.82 -3.24 -21.69
C HIS A 9 10.41 -4.65 -21.87
N ASP A 10 11.58 -4.92 -21.27
CA ASP A 10 12.32 -6.18 -21.34
C ASP A 10 12.12 -7.05 -20.09
N TYR A 11 11.24 -6.65 -19.16
CA TYR A 11 10.99 -7.41 -17.94
C TYR A 11 10.32 -8.75 -18.23
N LEU A 12 10.99 -9.84 -17.87
CA LEU A 12 10.48 -11.20 -18.07
C LEU A 12 10.53 -12.01 -16.78
N VAL A 13 9.38 -12.55 -16.39
CA VAL A 13 9.27 -13.52 -15.29
C VAL A 13 9.63 -14.90 -15.81
N GLU A 14 10.75 -15.46 -15.35
CA GLU A 14 11.24 -16.77 -15.77
C GLU A 14 10.79 -17.90 -14.84
N ASP A 15 10.57 -17.57 -13.57
CA ASP A 15 10.11 -18.51 -12.53
C ASP A 15 8.80 -17.98 -11.96
N TYR A 16 7.71 -18.49 -12.51
CA TYR A 16 6.37 -18.05 -12.16
C TYR A 16 5.98 -18.45 -10.74
N ASP A 17 6.43 -19.63 -10.29
CA ASP A 17 6.12 -20.11 -8.95
C ASP A 17 6.74 -19.21 -7.89
N ARG A 18 8.01 -18.82 -8.08
CA ARG A 18 8.69 -17.90 -7.16
C ARG A 18 8.19 -16.47 -7.27
N ALA A 19 7.95 -15.97 -8.48
CA ALA A 19 7.64 -14.55 -8.70
C ALA A 19 6.17 -14.20 -8.50
N VAL A 20 5.25 -15.16 -8.65
CA VAL A 20 3.80 -14.91 -8.60
C VAL A 20 3.11 -15.78 -7.56
N VAL A 21 3.29 -17.10 -7.62
CA VAL A 21 2.52 -18.03 -6.79
C VAL A 21 2.91 -17.93 -5.32
N ALA A 22 4.21 -17.88 -5.01
CA ALA A 22 4.69 -17.76 -3.63
C ALA A 22 4.23 -16.43 -2.97
N PRO A 23 4.38 -15.25 -3.61
CA PRO A 23 3.81 -14.01 -3.08
C PRO A 23 2.30 -14.07 -2.89
N ALA A 24 1.55 -14.67 -3.82
CA ALA A 24 0.11 -14.82 -3.69
C ALA A 24 -0.28 -15.64 -2.44
N LYS A 25 0.46 -16.73 -2.15
CA LYS A 25 0.28 -17.52 -0.92
C LYS A 25 0.56 -16.69 0.34
N VAL A 26 1.63 -15.90 0.34
CA VAL A 26 1.98 -15.03 1.48
C VAL A 26 0.93 -13.94 1.70
N ILE A 27 0.45 -13.28 0.64
CA ILE A 27 -0.63 -12.29 0.72
C ILE A 27 -1.90 -12.95 1.25
N THR A 28 -2.24 -14.15 0.77
CA THR A 28 -3.40 -14.90 1.25
C THR A 28 -3.29 -15.21 2.75
N ALA A 29 -2.14 -15.72 3.20
CA ALA A 29 -1.88 -15.96 4.62
C ALA A 29 -2.00 -14.66 5.44
N THR A 30 -1.44 -13.56 4.94
CA THR A 30 -1.54 -12.23 5.58
C THR A 30 -2.99 -11.78 5.71
N VAL A 31 -3.80 -11.95 4.67
CA VAL A 31 -5.23 -11.62 4.69
C VAL A 31 -5.97 -12.46 5.71
N LEU A 32 -5.70 -13.77 5.79
CA LEU A 32 -6.29 -14.65 6.78
C LEU A 32 -5.92 -14.24 8.21
N ASP A 33 -4.65 -13.93 8.47
CA ASP A 33 -4.19 -13.50 9.78
C ASP A 33 -4.79 -12.15 10.20
N LEU A 34 -4.94 -11.22 9.24
CA LEU A 34 -5.48 -9.90 9.52
C LEU A 34 -7.01 -9.90 9.62
N LEU A 35 -7.72 -10.69 8.83
CA LEU A 35 -9.18 -10.59 8.66
C LEU A 35 -9.96 -11.84 9.08
N GLY A 36 -9.32 -12.99 9.24
CA GLY A 36 -9.97 -14.30 9.45
C GLY A 36 -10.78 -14.41 10.76
N ASN A 37 -10.40 -13.67 11.80
CA ASN A 37 -11.17 -13.52 13.04
C ASN A 37 -12.08 -12.28 13.02
N GLY A 38 -12.58 -11.96 11.82
CA GLY A 38 -13.33 -10.77 11.52
C GLY A 38 -12.50 -9.49 11.57
N ALA A 39 -11.17 -9.50 11.61
CA ALA A 39 -10.32 -8.30 11.80
C ALA A 39 -10.30 -7.72 13.21
N GLN A 40 -10.23 -8.60 14.23
CA GLN A 40 -10.18 -8.22 15.63
C GLN A 40 -9.05 -7.21 15.94
N LYS A 41 -7.83 -7.46 15.45
CA LYS A 41 -6.66 -6.57 15.68
C LYS A 41 -6.86 -5.18 15.07
N ALA A 42 -7.47 -5.10 13.88
CA ALA A 42 -7.76 -3.82 13.25
C ALA A 42 -8.80 -3.02 14.04
N ARG A 43 -9.86 -3.68 14.53
CA ARG A 43 -10.86 -3.03 15.41
C ARG A 43 -10.26 -2.53 16.71
N GLU A 44 -9.41 -3.34 17.35
CA GLU A 44 -8.71 -2.94 18.57
C GLU A 44 -7.81 -1.72 18.32
N ALA A 45 -7.05 -1.72 17.22
CA ALA A 45 -6.21 -0.59 16.85
C ALA A 45 -7.03 0.69 16.64
N LEU A 46 -8.18 0.60 15.95
CA LEU A 46 -9.08 1.74 15.76
C LEU A 46 -9.66 2.25 17.07
N ALA A 47 -10.11 1.36 17.96
CA ALA A 47 -10.67 1.73 19.25
C ALA A 47 -9.65 2.42 20.18
N LYS A 48 -8.37 2.05 20.07
CA LYS A 48 -7.27 2.62 20.88
C LYS A 48 -6.62 3.84 20.21
N SER A 49 -6.86 4.06 18.93
CA SER A 49 -6.25 5.16 18.18
C SER A 49 -6.79 6.51 18.62
N LYS A 50 -5.90 7.48 18.75
CA LYS A 50 -6.22 8.90 18.95
C LYS A 50 -5.61 9.71 17.81
N PRO A 51 -6.19 9.65 16.60
CA PRO A 51 -5.62 10.30 15.44
C PRO A 51 -5.63 11.83 15.62
N ARG A 52 -4.57 12.48 15.15
CA ARG A 52 -4.42 13.95 15.22
C ARG A 52 -5.33 14.70 14.25
N MET A 53 -5.93 13.98 13.31
CA MET A 53 -6.82 14.50 12.27
C MET A 53 -8.02 13.57 12.16
N THR A 54 -9.18 14.14 11.88
CA THR A 54 -10.31 13.41 11.33
C THR A 54 -9.96 12.87 9.94
N ARG A 55 -10.80 11.96 9.42
CA ARG A 55 -10.65 11.43 8.06
C ARG A 55 -10.73 12.57 7.03
N GLU A 56 -11.66 13.50 7.23
CA GLU A 56 -11.91 14.64 6.36
C GLU A 56 -10.72 15.61 6.37
N GLU A 57 -10.17 15.91 7.54
CA GLU A 57 -8.97 16.75 7.69
C GLU A 57 -7.74 16.12 7.03
N TYR A 58 -7.54 14.82 7.21
CA TYR A 58 -6.44 14.09 6.58
C TYR A 58 -6.54 14.17 5.04
N VAL A 59 -7.72 13.86 4.48
CA VAL A 59 -7.95 13.90 3.03
C VAL A 59 -7.79 15.32 2.49
N SER A 60 -8.32 16.32 3.18
CA SER A 60 -8.15 17.73 2.82
C SER A 60 -6.66 18.11 2.75
N THR A 61 -5.89 17.73 3.78
CA THR A 61 -4.44 17.98 3.84
C THR A 61 -3.70 17.33 2.66
N GLN A 62 -4.02 16.08 2.31
CA GLN A 62 -3.37 15.43 1.16
C GLN A 62 -3.71 16.13 -0.16
N ARG A 63 -4.96 16.58 -0.33
CA ARG A 63 -5.38 17.34 -1.52
C ARG A 63 -4.67 18.68 -1.63
N THR A 64 -4.50 19.41 -0.52
CA THR A 64 -3.73 20.66 -0.50
C THR A 64 -2.28 20.43 -0.93
N ARG A 65 -1.66 19.32 -0.49
CA ARG A 65 -0.30 18.95 -0.90
C ARG A 65 -0.19 18.55 -2.37
N PHE A 66 -1.27 18.01 -2.93
CA PHE A 66 -1.33 17.61 -4.34
C PHE A 66 -1.67 18.81 -5.22
N ARG A 67 -0.80 19.83 -5.19
CA ARG A 67 -0.91 21.04 -6.02
C ARG A 67 0.44 21.34 -6.66
N THR A 68 0.38 21.88 -7.87
CA THR A 68 1.53 22.51 -8.53
C THR A 68 1.50 24.01 -8.23
N GLU A 69 2.61 24.55 -7.74
CA GLU A 69 2.80 25.99 -7.51
C GLU A 69 3.93 26.48 -8.41
N THR A 70 3.73 27.64 -9.02
CA THR A 70 4.75 28.34 -9.81
C THR A 70 5.13 29.59 -9.03
N TYR A 71 6.43 29.78 -8.79
CA TYR A 71 6.97 30.97 -8.15
C TYR A 71 7.75 31.76 -9.19
N ASP A 72 7.47 33.06 -9.28
CA ASP A 72 8.34 33.96 -10.01
C ASP A 72 9.52 34.35 -9.11
N PRO A 73 10.76 34.29 -9.62
CA PRO A 73 11.90 34.86 -8.92
C PRO A 73 11.78 36.38 -8.96
N ASP A 74 11.66 37.02 -7.79
CA ASP A 74 11.96 38.46 -7.64
C ASP A 74 13.42 38.73 -8.06
#